data_AF-A0A929FRY9-F1
#
_entry.id   AF-A0A929FRY9-F1
#
_cell.length_a   1.000
_cell.length_b   1.000
_cell.length_c   1.000
_cell.angle_alpha   90.00
_cell.angle_beta   90.00
_cell.angle_gamma   90.00
#
_symmetry.space_group_name_H-M   'P 1'
#
loop_
_entity.id
_entity.type
_entity.pdbx_description
1 polymer ?
#
loop_
_entity_poly.entity_id
_entity_poly.type
_entity_poly.pdbx_seq_one_letter_code
_entity_poly.pdbx_strand_id
1 'polypeptide(L)' 'MLIKNRSFFPYVDFLPADQFKLIGKCEDKQVLLIGRTTAYGDPIVALRSTEEPSEDDLSACDLYELMKFSQTTINFAEM' A
#
# COMPACT_ATOMS: atom_id res chain seq x y z
N MET A 1 7.63 -8.22 7.06
CA MET A 1 7.55 -7.12 6.08
C MET A 1 7.83 -5.83 6.80
N LEU A 2 8.84 -5.08 6.35
CA LEU A 2 9.14 -3.75 6.84
C LEU A 2 8.67 -2.72 5.82
N ILE A 3 8.32 -1.52 6.28
CA ILE A 3 7.98 -0.40 5.41
C ILE A 3 9.19 0.53 5.37
N LYS A 4 9.92 0.52 4.24
CA LYS A 4 11.23 1.17 4.07
C LYS A 4 11.19 2.67 4.37
N ASN A 5 10.14 3.32 3.90
CA ASN A 5 9.95 4.76 3.98
C ASN A 5 8.97 5.17 5.10
N ARG A 6 8.78 4.33 6.12
CA ARG A 6 7.87 4.60 7.24
C ARG A 6 8.12 5.98 7.88
N SER A 7 9.38 6.39 7.98
CA SER A 7 9.78 7.68 8.55
C SER A 7 9.30 8.91 7.76
N PHE A 8 8.95 8.76 6.48
CA PHE A 8 8.38 9.83 5.66
C PHE A 8 6.86 10.02 5.89
N PHE A 9 6.25 9.13 6.66
CA PHE A 9 4.83 9.14 6.99
C PHE A 9 4.63 9.20 8.52
N PRO A 10 5.13 10.26 9.20
CA PRO A 10 4.99 10.37 10.65
C PRO A 10 3.54 10.58 11.11
N TYR A 11 2.65 10.93 10.18
CA TYR A 11 1.22 11.18 10.40
C TYR A 11 0.34 9.97 10.04
N VAL A 12 0.91 8.77 9.95
CA VAL A 12 0.20 7.56 9.53
C VAL A 12 0.19 6.53 10.65
N ASP A 13 -1.02 6.06 10.98
CA ASP A 13 -1.22 4.89 11.81
C ASP A 13 -1.04 3.65 10.94
N PHE A 14 0.18 3.11 10.98
CA PHE A 14 0.52 1.88 10.26
C PHE A 14 -0.07 0.65 10.94
N LEU A 15 -0.68 -0.21 10.13
CA LEU A 15 -1.17 -1.51 10.56
C LEU A 15 0.00 -2.45 10.88
N PRO A 16 -0.19 -3.40 11.80
CA PRO A 16 0.68 -4.56 11.91
C PRO A 16 0.73 -5.34 10.59
N ALA A 17 1.88 -5.95 10.26
CA ALA A 17 2.10 -6.58 8.95
C ALA A 17 1.16 -7.76 8.68
N ASP A 18 0.75 -8.47 9.73
CA ASP A 18 -0.25 -9.54 9.71
C ASP A 18 -1.68 -9.03 9.45
N GLN A 19 -1.90 -7.71 9.52
CA GLN A 19 -3.18 -7.05 9.28
C GLN A 19 -3.23 -6.29 7.95
N PHE A 20 -2.17 -6.36 7.14
CA PHE A 20 -2.19 -5.77 5.79
C PHE A 20 -3.29 -6.43 4.96
N LYS A 21 -4.06 -5.60 4.26
CA LYS A 21 -5.20 -6.07 3.45
C LYS A 21 -4.93 -5.87 1.98
N LEU A 22 -5.10 -6.91 1.18
CA LEU A 22 -5.12 -6.77 -0.28
C LEU A 22 -6.39 -6.01 -0.67
N ILE A 23 -6.24 -4.82 -1.25
CA ILE A 23 -7.37 -3.99 -1.69
C ILE A 23 -7.48 -3.91 -3.21
N GLY A 24 -6.46 -4.36 -3.95
CA GLY A 24 -6.52 -4.38 -5.39
C GLY A 24 -5.22 -4.84 -6.05
N LYS A 25 -5.15 -4.64 -7.36
CA LYS A 25 -3.98 -4.92 -8.18
C LYS A 25 -3.70 -3.75 -9.12
N CYS A 26 -2.43 -3.47 -9.34
CA CYS A 26 -1.91 -2.53 -10.32
C CYS A 26 -0.88 -3.29 -11.17
N GLU A 27 -1.23 -3.61 -12.41
CA GLU A 27 -0.43 -4.51 -13.27
C GLU A 27 -0.18 -5.85 -12.57
N ASP A 28 1.07 -6.29 -12.48
CA ASP A 28 1.50 -7.53 -11.83
C ASP A 28 1.78 -7.35 -10.33
N LYS A 29 1.42 -6.18 -9.77
CA LYS A 29 1.63 -5.83 -8.36
C LYS A 29 0.32 -5.82 -7.59
N GLN A 30 0.37 -6.36 -6.38
CA GLN A 30 -0.70 -6.28 -5.40
C GLN A 30 -0.68 -4.92 -4.71
N VAL A 31 -1.85 -4.31 -4.54
CA VAL A 31 -2.04 -3.09 -3.74
C VAL A 31 -2.51 -3.50 -2.35
N LEU A 32 -1.65 -3.29 -1.36
CA LEU A 32 -1.92 -3.60 0.05
C LEU A 32 -2.26 -2.33 0.81
N LEU A 33 -3.38 -2.31 1.55
CA LEU A 33 -3.63 -1.31 2.58
C LEU A 33 -2.75 -1.61 3.79
N ILE A 34 -1.90 -0.64 4.14
CA ILE A 34 -0.88 -0.79 5.19
C ILE A 34 -1.02 0.23 6.32
N GLY A 35 -1.92 1.20 6.19
CA GLY A 35 -2.15 2.21 7.21
C GLY A 35 -3.16 3.25 6.77
N ARG A 36 -3.44 4.20 7.67
CA ARG A 36 -4.28 5.36 7.39
C ARG A 36 -3.69 6.64 7.97
N THR A 37 -3.91 7.78 7.33
CA THR A 37 -3.51 9.07 7.89
C THR A 37 -4.31 9.36 9.16
N THR A 38 -3.67 9.96 10.17
CA THR A 38 -4.29 10.28 11.46
C THR A 38 -5.27 11.44 11.38
N ALA A 39 -5.11 12.33 10.40
CA ALA A 39 -5.95 13.52 10.23
C ALA A 39 -7.33 13.18 9.67
N TYR A 40 -7.39 12.49 8.53
CA TYR A 40 -8.63 12.26 7.79
C TYR A 40 -8.93 10.78 7.52
N GLY A 41 -8.04 9.87 7.92
CA GLY A 41 -8.22 8.43 7.73
C GLY A 41 -7.94 7.97 6.29
N ASP A 42 -7.22 8.78 5.50
CA ASP A 42 -6.91 8.49 4.10
C ASP A 42 -6.06 7.21 4.00
N PRO A 43 -6.35 6.32 3.04
CA PRO A 43 -5.64 5.06 2.91
C PRO A 43 -4.21 5.25 2.41
N ILE A 44 -3.28 4.66 3.15
CA ILE A 44 -1.87 4.50 2.75
C ILE A 44 -1.65 3.07 2.32
N VAL A 45 -1.08 2.92 1.13
CA VAL A 45 -0.94 1.62 0.47
C VAL A 45 0.52 1.31 0.17
N ALA A 46 0.80 0.05 -0.12
CA ALA A 46 2.06 -0.39 -0.70
C ALA A 46 1.82 -1.29 -1.90
N LEU A 47 2.75 -1.25 -2.84
CA LEU A 47 2.80 -2.18 -3.95
C LEU A 47 3.70 -3.36 -3.58
N ARG A 48 3.20 -4.59 -3.78
CA ARG A 48 3.94 -5.83 -3.57
C ARG A 48 4.02 -6.62 -4.87
N SER A 49 5.22 -7.06 -5.25
CA SER A 49 5.39 -7.94 -6.40
C SER A 49 4.81 -9.33 -6.12
N THR A 50 4.18 -9.94 -7.14
CA THR A 50 3.60 -11.29 -7.02
C THR A 50 4.59 -12.40 -7.35
N GLU A 51 5.74 -12.07 -7.95
CA GLU A 51 6.70 -13.02 -8.50
C GLU A 51 7.82 -13.42 -7.54
N GLU A 52 8.16 -12.60 -6.54
CA GLU A 52 9.22 -12.91 -5.60
C GLU A 52 8.69 -13.35 -4.23
N PRO A 53 9.08 -14.56 -3.75
CA PRO A 53 8.81 -14.97 -2.40
C PRO A 53 9.84 -14.31 -1.47
N SER A 54 9.35 -13.86 -0.31
CA SER A 54 10.10 -13.53 0.90
C SER A 54 10.81 -12.16 0.94
N GLU A 55 10.56 -11.46 2.05
CA GLU A 55 11.31 -10.27 2.52
C GLU A 55 11.18 -8.95 1.75
N ASP A 56 10.18 -8.77 0.89
CA ASP A 56 9.93 -7.48 0.26
C ASP A 56 9.73 -6.37 1.31
N ASP A 57 10.68 -5.43 1.33
CA ASP A 57 10.50 -4.16 1.98
C ASP A 57 9.50 -3.33 1.18
N LEU A 58 8.34 -3.09 1.77
CA LEU A 58 7.27 -2.34 1.16
C LEU A 58 7.60 -0.84 1.16
N SER A 59 7.23 -0.15 0.09
CA SER A 59 7.22 1.31 0.06
C SER A 59 5.78 1.80 0.21
N ALA A 60 5.55 2.60 1.24
CA ALA A 60 4.29 3.28 1.45
C ALA A 60 4.09 4.41 0.44
N CYS A 61 2.88 4.57 -0.06
CA CYS A 61 2.43 5.69 -0.85
C CYS A 61 0.96 6.01 -0.57
N ASP A 62 0.58 7.26 -0.80
CA ASP A 62 -0.83 7.66 -0.78
C ASP A 62 -1.58 6.98 -1.93
N LEU A 63 -2.72 6.36 -1.63
CA LEU A 63 -3.53 5.71 -2.66
C LEU A 63 -3.97 6.72 -3.74
N TYR A 64 -4.28 7.94 -3.34
CA TYR A 64 -4.68 9.00 -4.27
C TYR A 64 -3.56 9.35 -5.26
N GLU A 65 -2.33 9.51 -4.78
CA GLU A 65 -1.18 9.79 -5.65
C GLU A 65 -0.88 8.59 -6.55
N LEU A 66 -1.01 7.36 -6.04
CA LEU A 66 -0.90 6.16 -6.85
C LEU A 66 -1.90 6.18 -8.01
N MET A 67 -3.19 6.47 -7.73
CA MET A 67 -4.24 6.54 -8.75
C MET A 67 -4.03 7.68 -9.75
N LYS A 68 -3.44 8.80 -9.32
CA LYS A 68 -3.20 9.98 -10.16
C LYS A 68 -2.04 9.77 -11.14
N PHE A 69 -1.00 9.06 -10.72
CA PHE A 69 0.19 8.84 -11.53
C PHE A 69 0.20 7.51 -12.28
N SER A 70 -0.60 6.53 -11.86
CA SER A 70 -0.79 5.31 -12.63
C SER A 70 -1.61 5.63 -13.88
N GLN A 71 -1.00 5.50 -15.06
CA GLN A 71 -1.78 5.33 -16.30
C GLN A 71 -2.56 4.00 -16.29
N THR A 72 -2.26 3.14 -15.32
CA THR A 72 -2.82 1.82 -15.13
C THR A 72 -4.06 1.86 -14.22
N THR A 73 -5.14 1.19 -14.64
CA THR A 73 -6.34 1.02 -13.83
C THR A 73 -6.04 0.16 -12.60
N ILE A 74 -6.28 0.70 -11.40
CA ILE A 74 -6.29 -0.11 -10.18
C ILE A 74 -7.58 -0.92 -10.16
N ASN A 75 -7.44 -2.25 -10.24
CA ASN A 75 -8.56 -3.17 -10.08
C ASN A 75 -8.72 -3.47 -8.60
N PHE A 76 -9.73 -2.87 -7.97
CA PHE A 76 -10.06 -3.16 -6.57
C PHE A 76 -10.56 -4.60 -6.44
N ALA A 77 -10.11 -5.30 -5.40
CA ALA A 77 -10.66 -6.61 -5.08
C ALA A 77 -12.10 -6.43 -4.59
N GLU A 78 -13.04 -7.23 -5.08
CA GLU A 78 -14.40 -7.27 -4.54
C GLU A 78 -14.33 -7.59 -3.04
N MET A 79 -14.93 -6.73 -2.22
CA MET A 79 -14.95 -6.82 -0.76
C MET A 79 -15.97 -7.83 -0.26
#